data_AF-A0A829GSE6-F1
#
_entry.id   AF-A0A829GSE6-F1
#
_cell.length_a   1.000
_cell.length_b   1.000
_cell.length_c   1.000
_cell.angle_alpha   90.00
_cell.angle_beta   90.00
_cell.angle_gamma   90.00
#
_symmetry.space_group_name_H-M   'P 1'
#
loop_
_entity.id
_entity.type
_entity.pdbx_description
1 polymer ?
#
loop_
_entity_poly.entity_id
_entity_poly.type
_entity_poly.pdbx_seq_one_letter_code
_entity_poly.pdbx_strand_id
1 'polypeptide(L)'
;MRKWQGYYLSDHTAALKKQSKSEALVYPPLPLQDQAVIRAILLQAYAEGQTVTAQLNLQTPSGQMLPPIRGKVGGLTDSDVVNIADQNMAIGSIRHIELIPFAASTHQKNTPD
;
A
#
# COMPACT_ATOMS: atom_id res chain seq x y z
N MET A 1 -25.12 -16.60 -2.85
CA MET A 1 -24.52 -15.25 -2.74
C MET A 1 -24.05 -15.07 -1.31
N ARG A 2 -22.73 -15.17 -1.05
CA ARG A 2 -22.18 -15.05 0.31
C ARG A 2 -21.78 -13.60 0.55
N LYS A 3 -22.45 -12.98 1.51
CA LYS A 3 -22.18 -11.65 2.04
C LYS A 3 -20.84 -11.73 2.80
N TRP A 4 -19.85 -10.94 2.40
CA TRP A 4 -18.59 -10.81 3.14
C TRP A 4 -18.84 -9.86 4.32
N GLN A 5 -19.51 -10.39 5.33
CA GLN A 5 -19.61 -9.80 6.65
C GLN A 5 -18.50 -10.42 7.51
N GLY A 6 -17.50 -9.63 7.85
CA GLY A 6 -16.65 -9.92 9.00
C GLY A 6 -15.16 -9.74 8.73
N TYR A 7 -14.58 -8.86 9.55
CA TYR A 7 -13.16 -8.78 9.86
C TYR A 7 -12.29 -7.89 8.95
N TYR A 8 -12.51 -6.58 9.04
CA TYR A 8 -11.47 -5.61 8.67
C TYR A 8 -11.46 -4.38 9.59
N LEU A 9 -11.53 -4.65 10.88
CA LEU A 9 -11.31 -3.65 11.93
C LEU A 9 -10.07 -4.06 12.72
N SER A 10 -8.93 -4.21 12.03
CA SER A 10 -7.63 -4.16 12.69
C SER A 10 -7.30 -2.68 12.89
N ASP A 11 -7.75 -2.10 14.01
CA ASP A 11 -7.21 -0.89 14.66
C ASP A 11 -6.40 0.08 13.76
N HIS A 12 -7.01 0.61 12.69
CA HIS A 12 -6.32 1.48 11.73
C HIS A 12 -5.99 2.88 12.31
N THR A 13 -6.43 3.20 13.53
CA THR A 13 -6.36 4.56 14.07
C THR A 13 -5.01 4.89 14.73
N ALA A 14 -4.20 3.90 15.08
CA ALA A 14 -2.96 4.14 15.85
C ALA A 14 -1.76 4.58 14.98
N ALA A 15 -1.65 4.11 13.74
CA ALA A 15 -0.50 4.41 12.87
C ALA A 15 -0.56 5.82 12.24
N LEU A 16 -1.75 6.46 12.21
CA LEU A 16 -1.96 7.81 11.67
C LEU A 16 -1.22 8.91 12.45
N LYS A 17 -0.86 8.69 13.72
CA LYS A 17 -0.32 9.77 14.57
C LYS A 17 1.15 10.11 14.34
N LYS A 18 1.93 9.25 13.66
CA LYS A 18 3.39 9.47 13.54
C LYS A 18 3.84 10.15 12.24
N GLN A 19 2.92 10.39 11.30
CA GLN A 19 3.22 11.04 10.02
C GLN A 19 2.62 12.44 9.86
N SER A 20 2.37 13.13 11.00
CA SER A 20 1.75 14.46 11.12
C SER A 20 2.59 15.64 10.58
N LYS A 21 3.32 15.47 9.47
CA LYS A 21 4.08 16.54 8.79
C LYS A 21 3.95 16.44 7.26
N SER A 22 2.74 16.35 6.75
CA SER A 22 2.52 16.55 5.31
C SER A 22 1.25 17.37 5.13
N GLU A 23 1.46 18.63 4.77
CA GLU A 23 0.46 19.59 4.32
C GLU A 23 -0.59 18.92 3.43
N ALA A 24 -1.88 19.09 3.76
CA ALA A 24 -3.08 18.88 2.94
C ALA A 24 -2.95 17.94 1.71
N LEU A 25 -2.35 16.76 1.85
CA LEU A 25 -2.11 15.88 0.72
C LEU A 25 -3.42 15.16 0.39
N VAL A 26 -4.03 15.54 -0.73
CA VAL A 26 -5.19 14.84 -1.28
C VAL A 26 -4.71 13.66 -2.10
N TYR A 27 -5.15 12.46 -1.71
CA TYR A 27 -4.85 11.23 -2.44
C TYR A 27 -6.02 10.95 -3.40
N PRO A 28 -5.86 11.12 -4.72
CA PRO A 28 -6.91 10.75 -5.65
C PRO A 28 -7.07 9.22 -5.69
N PRO A 29 -8.28 8.71 -5.98
CA PRO A 29 -8.49 7.28 -6.22
C PRO A 29 -7.73 6.85 -7.47
N LEU A 30 -6.80 5.90 -7.30
CA LEU A 30 -6.08 5.26 -8.40
C LEU A 30 -6.98 4.25 -9.12
N PRO A 31 -6.62 3.80 -10.34
CA PRO A 31 -7.39 2.77 -11.04
C PRO A 31 -7.47 1.48 -10.24
N LEU A 32 -8.65 0.86 -10.21
CA LEU A 32 -8.83 -0.46 -9.59
C LEU A 32 -8.03 -1.49 -10.40
N GLN A 33 -7.15 -2.22 -9.72
CA GLN A 33 -6.38 -3.30 -10.33
C GLN A 33 -7.04 -4.65 -10.07
N ASP A 34 -6.79 -5.58 -10.99
CA ASP A 34 -7.22 -6.96 -10.81
C ASP A 34 -6.45 -7.64 -9.68
N GLN A 35 -7.11 -8.49 -8.92
CA GLN A 35 -6.52 -9.16 -7.78
C GLN A 35 -5.36 -10.09 -8.19
N ALA A 36 -5.39 -10.67 -9.39
CA ALA A 36 -4.27 -11.45 -9.92
C ALA A 36 -3.03 -10.57 -10.15
N VAL A 37 -3.22 -9.34 -10.64
CA VAL A 37 -2.14 -8.36 -10.84
C VAL A 37 -1.57 -7.92 -9.50
N ILE A 38 -2.44 -7.60 -8.53
CA ILE A 38 -2.02 -7.21 -7.18
C ILE A 38 -1.17 -8.33 -6.55
N ARG A 39 -1.61 -9.59 -6.66
CA ARG A 39 -0.86 -10.74 -6.15
C ARG A 39 0.50 -10.90 -6.83
N ALA A 40 0.55 -10.77 -8.16
CA ALA A 40 1.81 -10.86 -8.90
C ALA A 40 2.83 -9.82 -8.40
N ILE A 41 2.39 -8.57 -8.21
CA ILE A 41 3.24 -7.48 -7.70
C ILE A 41 3.69 -7.77 -6.25
N LEU A 42 2.79 -8.25 -5.39
CA LEU A 42 3.13 -8.59 -4.01
C LEU A 42 4.13 -9.73 -3.90
N LEU A 43 3.95 -10.79 -4.70
CA LEU A 43 4.87 -11.93 -4.76
C LEU A 43 6.24 -11.51 -5.27
N GLN A 44 6.29 -10.68 -6.31
CA GLN A 44 7.53 -10.10 -6.81
C GLN A 44 8.22 -9.27 -5.72
N ALA A 45 7.49 -8.36 -5.07
CA ALA A 45 8.03 -7.52 -4.02
C ALA A 45 8.57 -8.32 -2.84
N TYR A 46 7.88 -9.40 -2.46
CA TYR A 46 8.32 -10.31 -1.41
C TYR A 46 9.61 -11.05 -1.80
N ALA A 47 9.66 -11.61 -3.02
CA ALA A 47 10.82 -12.33 -3.52
C ALA A 47 12.06 -11.44 -3.66
N GLU A 48 11.88 -10.18 -4.07
CA GLU A 48 12.96 -9.21 -4.27
C GLU A 48 13.26 -8.36 -3.01
N GLY A 49 12.47 -8.50 -1.94
CA GLY A 49 12.58 -7.65 -0.75
C GLY A 49 12.32 -6.16 -1.03
N GLN A 50 11.53 -5.86 -2.07
CA GLN A 50 11.23 -4.51 -2.52
C GLN A 50 10.12 -3.85 -1.69
N THR A 51 10.11 -2.52 -1.76
CA THR A 51 9.06 -1.71 -1.13
C THR A 51 7.90 -1.56 -2.12
N VAL A 52 6.67 -1.63 -1.62
CA VAL A 52 5.45 -1.35 -2.37
C VAL A 52 4.73 -0.15 -1.80
N THR A 53 3.91 0.48 -2.62
CA THR A 53 2.89 1.45 -2.22
C THR A 53 1.52 0.84 -2.53
N ALA A 54 0.69 0.65 -1.51
CA ALA A 54 -0.64 0.07 -1.63
C ALA A 54 -1.71 1.09 -1.23
N GLN A 55 -2.55 1.50 -2.17
CA GLN A 55 -3.76 2.26 -1.89
C GLN A 55 -4.90 1.29 -1.56
N LEU A 56 -5.51 1.45 -0.37
CA LEU A 56 -6.67 0.68 0.01
C LEU A 56 -7.94 1.25 -0.60
N ASN A 57 -8.97 0.41 -0.78
CA ASN A 57 -10.31 0.85 -1.18
C ASN A 57 -11.08 1.43 0.03
N LEU A 58 -10.43 2.31 0.79
CA LEU A 58 -10.96 2.95 1.99
C LEU A 58 -10.92 4.47 1.83
N GLN A 59 -12.00 5.12 2.24
CA GLN A 59 -12.19 6.56 2.16
C GLN A 59 -12.52 7.13 3.54
N THR A 60 -12.16 8.39 3.75
CA THR A 60 -12.64 9.20 4.87
C THR A 60 -14.14 9.47 4.74
N PRO A 61 -14.82 9.92 5.81
CA PRO A 61 -16.20 10.38 5.72
C PRO A 61 -16.44 11.53 4.73
N SER A 62 -15.39 12.28 4.40
CA SER A 62 -15.39 13.34 3.38
C SER A 62 -15.23 12.83 1.94
N GLY A 63 -15.13 11.51 1.73
CA GLY A 63 -14.97 10.88 0.42
C GLY A 63 -13.53 10.90 -0.13
N GLN A 64 -12.56 11.32 0.68
CA GLN A 64 -11.15 11.37 0.30
C GLN A 64 -10.49 10.01 0.54
N MET A 65 -9.63 9.55 -0.37
CA MET A 65 -8.89 8.30 -0.15
C MET A 65 -7.94 8.45 1.04
N LEU A 66 -7.77 7.35 1.78
CA LEU A 66 -6.74 7.29 2.81
C LEU A 66 -5.34 7.33 2.17
N PRO A 67 -4.33 7.82 2.91
CA PRO A 67 -2.94 7.74 2.47
C PRO A 67 -2.57 6.30 2.12
N PRO A 68 -1.85 6.06 1.01
CA PRO A 68 -1.42 4.73 0.66
C PRO A 68 -0.39 4.22 1.67
N ILE A 69 -0.43 2.91 1.92
CA ILE A 69 0.50 2.24 2.82
C ILE A 69 1.78 1.96 2.05
N ARG A 70 2.92 2.38 2.59
CA ARG A 70 4.24 2.18 1.99
C ARG A 70 5.09 1.28 2.88
N GLY A 71 5.60 0.19 2.33
CA GLY A 71 6.39 -0.75 3.13
C GLY A 71 6.97 -1.90 2.34
N LYS A 72 7.90 -2.62 2.95
CA LYS A 72 8.34 -3.92 2.45
C LYS A 72 7.24 -4.96 2.68
N VAL A 73 7.12 -5.89 1.75
CA VAL A 73 6.24 -7.05 1.91
C VAL A 73 6.91 -8.07 2.82
N GLY A 74 6.31 -8.34 3.97
CA GLY A 74 6.81 -9.30 4.96
C GLY A 74 6.37 -10.75 4.69
N GLY A 75 5.35 -10.94 3.86
CA GLY A 75 4.83 -12.25 3.48
C GLY A 75 3.34 -12.20 3.13
N LEU A 76 2.86 -13.26 2.49
CA LEU A 76 1.45 -13.48 2.17
C LEU A 76 1.00 -14.80 2.81
N THR A 77 -0.27 -14.88 3.21
CA THR A 77 -0.87 -16.09 3.77
C THR A 77 -1.88 -16.72 2.82
N ASP A 78 -2.19 -18.00 3.01
CA ASP A 78 -3.21 -18.73 2.23
C ASP A 78 -4.62 -18.13 2.36
N SER A 79 -4.86 -17.34 3.42
CA SER A 79 -6.11 -16.62 3.64
C SER A 79 -6.20 -15.29 2.88
N ASP A 80 -5.33 -15.07 1.89
CA ASP A 80 -5.29 -13.86 1.05
C ASP A 80 -5.00 -12.58 1.85
N VAL A 81 -4.16 -12.71 2.89
CA VAL A 81 -3.67 -11.61 3.72
C VAL A 81 -2.21 -11.36 3.40
N VAL A 82 -1.82 -10.10 3.26
CA VAL A 82 -0.45 -9.65 3.07
C VAL A 82 0.02 -8.81 4.26
N ASN A 83 1.28 -8.98 4.63
CA ASN A 83 1.97 -8.12 5.58
C ASN A 83 2.76 -7.03 4.84
N ILE A 84 2.44 -5.76 5.08
CA ILE A 84 3.17 -4.60 4.52
C ILE A 84 3.48 -3.65 5.67
N ALA A 85 4.77 -3.31 5.87
CA ALA A 85 5.20 -2.45 6.99
C ALA A 85 4.63 -2.91 8.36
N ASP A 86 4.77 -4.20 8.67
CA ASP A 86 4.31 -4.83 9.91
C ASP A 86 2.78 -4.79 10.12
N GLN A 87 2.01 -4.48 9.07
CA GLN A 87 0.55 -4.43 9.10
C GLN A 87 -0.04 -5.51 8.20
N ASN A 88 -0.93 -6.34 8.77
CA ASN A 88 -1.65 -7.38 8.04
C ASN A 88 -2.92 -6.81 7.40
N MET A 89 -3.12 -7.12 6.13
CA MET A 89 -4.22 -6.59 5.35
C MET A 89 -4.65 -7.62 4.27
N ALA A 90 -5.95 -7.87 4.09
CA ALA A 90 -6.51 -8.63 2.99
C ALA A 90 -6.19 -7.96 1.65
N ILE A 91 -5.74 -8.79 0.72
CA ILE A 91 -5.38 -8.39 -0.63
C ILE A 91 -6.62 -7.86 -1.38
N GLY A 92 -7.82 -8.39 -1.09
CA GLY A 92 -9.08 -7.89 -1.66
C GLY A 92 -9.46 -6.46 -1.24
N SER A 93 -8.84 -5.90 -0.19
CA SER A 93 -9.05 -4.51 0.24
C SER A 93 -8.12 -3.54 -0.49
N ILE A 94 -7.14 -4.03 -1.25
CA ILE A 94 -6.19 -3.23 -2.00
C ILE A 94 -6.86 -2.80 -3.32
N ARG A 95 -6.93 -1.49 -3.54
CA ARG A 95 -7.45 -0.90 -4.77
C ARG A 95 -6.38 -0.88 -5.86
N HIS A 96 -5.18 -0.48 -5.47
CA HIS A 96 -4.06 -0.26 -6.38
C HIS A 96 -2.74 -0.50 -5.63
N ILE A 97 -1.79 -1.14 -6.29
CA ILE A 97 -0.45 -1.38 -5.79
C ILE A 97 0.59 -1.10 -6.86
N GLU A 98 1.70 -0.50 -6.42
CA GLU A 98 2.87 -0.25 -7.24
C GLU A 98 4.13 -0.69 -6.50
N LEU A 99 5.06 -1.27 -7.26
CA LEU A 99 6.43 -1.47 -6.82
C LEU A 99 7.16 -0.14 -6.79
N ILE A 100 7.84 0.14 -5.69
CA ILE A 100 8.79 1.24 -5.63
C ILE A 100 10.13 0.64 -6.03
N PRO A 101 10.61 0.88 -7.27
CA PRO A 101 11.96 0.46 -7.62
C PRO A 101 12.92 1.09 -6.63
N PHE A 102 13.96 0.34 -6.24
CA PHE A 102 15.12 0.97 -5.61
C PHE A 102 15.51 2.12 -6.53
N ALA A 103 15.35 3.36 -6.08
CA ALA A 103 15.79 4.49 -6.86
C ALA A 103 17.26 4.23 -7.18
N ALA A 104 17.57 3.91 -8.43
CA ALA A 104 18.92 4.00 -8.92
C ALA A 104 19.29 5.45 -8.63
N SER A 105 20.15 5.66 -7.64
CA SER A 105 20.58 6.97 -7.20
C SER A 105 20.84 7.78 -8.46
N THR A 106 19.94 8.73 -8.77
CA THR A 106 20.21 9.68 -9.83
C THR A 106 21.31 10.54 -9.25
N HIS A 107 22.54 10.11 -9.54
CA HIS A 107 23.75 10.86 -9.36
C HIS A 107 23.60 12.06 -10.29
N GLN A 108 22.85 13.08 -9.86
CA GLN A 108 22.99 14.41 -10.44
C GLN A 108 24.42 14.84 -10.09
N LYS A 109 25.34 14.57 -11.03
CA LYS A 109 26.62 15.26 -11.09
C LYS A 109 26.29 16.73 -11.35
N ASN A 110 26.14 17.51 -10.28
CA ASN A 110 26.37 18.94 -10.36
C ASN A 110 27.89 19.12 -10.47
N THR A 111 28.37 19.21 -11.70
CA THR A 111 29.68 19.78 -12.02
C THR A 111 29.55 21.30 -11.82
N PRO A 112 30.36 21.94 -10.96
CA PRO A 112 30.48 23.39 -10.96
C PRO A 112 31.40 23.82 -12.12
N ASP A 113 30.99 24.85 -12.86
CA ASP A 113 31.89 25.75 -13.58
C ASP A 113 31.72 27.14 -12.95
#